data_AF-A0A7W0FYD1-F1
#
_entry.id   AF-A0A7W0FYD1-F1
#
_cell.length_a   1.000
_cell.length_b   1.000
_cell.length_c   1.000
_cell.angle_alpha   90.00
_cell.angle_beta   90.00
_cell.angle_gamma   90.00
#
_symmetry.space_group_name_H-M   'P 1'
#
loop_
_entity.id
_entity.type
_entity.pdbx_description
1 polymer ?
#
loop_
_entity_poly.entity_id
_entity_poly.type
_entity_poly.pdbx_seq_one_letter_code
_entity_poly.pdbx_strand_id
1 'polypeptide(L)'
;MKIKAAADLMHASTGAGEALFEKEIQGFSIDSRAVASGDLFFALSPEDYRRHCFTATSFADAHRFIPQAFESGAVACVARGPRVAGDAALDVYAGRLLLVDDVIEALQ
;
A
#
# COMPACT_ATOMS: atom_id res chain seq x y z
N MET A 1 7.10 13.81 -4.07
CA MET A 1 8.03 13.13 -3.12
C MET A 1 8.51 11.84 -3.76
N LYS A 2 9.79 11.43 -3.63
CA LYS A 2 10.24 10.15 -4.22
C LYS A 2 9.70 8.95 -3.45
N ILE A 3 9.39 7.86 -4.15
CA ILE A 3 8.95 6.61 -3.51
C ILE A 3 9.99 6.09 -2.53
N LYS A 4 11.29 6.26 -2.81
CA LYS A 4 12.36 5.89 -1.88
C LYS A 4 12.24 6.59 -0.53
N ALA A 5 12.06 7.91 -0.56
CA ALA A 5 11.93 8.70 0.66
C ALA A 5 10.69 8.28 1.46
N ALA A 6 9.60 7.99 0.76
CA ALA A 6 8.38 7.47 1.37
C ALA A 6 8.61 6.12 2.04
N ALA A 7 9.28 5.19 1.35
CA ALA A 7 9.59 3.87 1.86
C ALA A 7 10.48 3.92 3.10
N ASP A 8 11.50 4.78 3.11
CA ASP A 8 12.39 5.01 4.26
C ASP A 8 11.59 5.56 5.47
N LEU A 9 10.73 6.55 5.25
CA LEU A 9 9.90 7.13 6.32
C LEU A 9 8.92 6.12 6.92
N MET A 10 8.37 5.25 6.10
CA MET A 10 7.41 4.21 6.51
C MET A 10 8.09 2.96 7.09
N HIS A 11 9.43 2.91 7.12
CA HIS A 11 10.19 1.69 7.43
C HIS A 11 9.73 0.47 6.58
N ALA A 12 9.33 0.73 5.33
CA ALA A 12 8.77 -0.29 4.46
C ALA A 12 9.85 -1.25 3.96
N SER A 13 9.63 -2.55 4.19
CA SER A 13 10.35 -3.62 3.50
C SER A 13 9.86 -3.69 2.06
N THR A 14 10.79 -3.82 1.11
CA THR A 14 10.48 -3.64 -0.32
C THR A 14 10.93 -4.84 -1.13
N GLY A 15 10.01 -5.40 -1.92
CA GLY A 15 10.35 -6.20 -3.11
C GLY A 15 10.46 -5.34 -4.38
N ALA A 16 10.27 -4.03 -4.28
CA ALA A 16 10.28 -3.09 -5.39
C ALA A 16 11.67 -2.88 -5.99
N GLY A 17 11.70 -2.80 -7.32
CA GLY A 17 12.94 -2.54 -8.07
C GLY A 17 13.39 -1.08 -7.97
N GLU A 18 14.69 -0.84 -8.19
CA GLU A 18 15.31 0.50 -8.14
C GLU A 18 14.60 1.55 -9.01
N ALA A 19 14.06 1.13 -10.16
CA ALA A 19 13.30 1.99 -11.06
C ALA A 19 11.97 2.51 -10.47
N LEU A 20 11.38 1.82 -9.48
CA LEU A 20 10.22 2.31 -8.76
C LEU A 20 10.61 3.42 -7.79
N PHE A 21 11.76 3.27 -7.12
CA PHE A 21 12.24 4.23 -6.13
C PHE A 21 12.55 5.61 -6.67
N GLU A 22 12.88 5.69 -7.96
CA GLU A 22 13.10 6.94 -8.66
C GLU A 22 11.82 7.67 -9.05
N LYS A 23 10.66 6.99 -9.03
CA LYS A 23 9.38 7.62 -9.36
C LYS A 23 8.94 8.59 -8.28
N GLU A 24 8.17 9.58 -8.72
CA GLU A 24 7.56 10.58 -7.87
C GLU A 24 6.13 10.20 -7.52
N ILE A 25 5.82 10.38 -6.24
CA ILE A 25 4.47 10.33 -5.67
C ILE A 25 3.83 11.70 -5.88
N GLN A 26 2.69 11.68 -6.56
CA GLN A 26 1.86 12.87 -6.79
C GLN A 26 0.80 13.06 -5.69
N GLY A 27 0.33 11.97 -5.10
CA GLY A 27 -0.66 11.98 -4.03
C GLY A 27 -0.74 10.68 -3.26
N PHE A 28 -1.64 10.64 -2.29
CA PHE A 28 -1.87 9.50 -1.41
C PHE A 28 -3.36 9.20 -1.40
N SER A 29 -3.70 7.92 -1.60
CA SER A 29 -5.10 7.48 -1.70
C SER A 29 -5.30 6.21 -0.87
N ILE A 30 -6.34 6.19 -0.04
CA ILE A 30 -6.75 5.01 0.74
C ILE A 30 -7.97 4.30 0.12
N ASP A 31 -8.61 4.94 -0.86
CA ASP A 31 -9.79 4.43 -1.57
C ASP A 31 -9.44 4.20 -3.04
N SER A 32 -9.64 2.97 -3.53
CA SER A 32 -9.26 2.58 -4.89
C SER A 32 -10.02 3.33 -5.99
N ARG A 33 -11.17 3.96 -5.66
CA ARG A 33 -11.96 4.77 -6.58
C ARG A 33 -11.48 6.22 -6.64
N ALA A 34 -10.75 6.67 -5.62
CA ALA A 34 -10.16 8.01 -5.56
C ALA A 34 -8.71 8.05 -6.06
N VAL A 35 -8.09 6.89 -6.30
CA VAL A 35 -6.72 6.79 -6.83
C VAL A 35 -6.59 7.55 -8.14
N ALA A 36 -5.66 8.49 -8.17
CA ALA A 36 -5.23 9.18 -9.37
C ALA A 36 -3.90 8.61 -9.91
N SER A 37 -3.57 8.97 -11.15
CA SER A 37 -2.30 8.58 -11.77
C SER A 37 -1.12 9.16 -10.99
N GLY A 38 -0.21 8.30 -10.54
CA GLY A 38 0.94 8.69 -9.72
C GLY A 38 0.67 8.72 -8.21
N ASP A 39 -0.51 8.28 -7.77
CA ASP A 39 -0.80 8.15 -6.34
C ASP A 39 -0.18 6.89 -5.73
N LEU A 40 0.15 7.01 -4.45
CA LEU A 40 0.44 5.88 -3.59
C LEU A 40 -0.86 5.35 -2.96
N PHE A 41 -1.18 4.08 -3.21
CA PHE A 41 -2.37 3.47 -2.64
C PHE A 41 -2.07 2.75 -1.31
N PHE A 42 -2.80 3.04 -0.24
CA PHE A 42 -2.63 2.36 1.04
C PHE A 42 -3.72 1.31 1.22
N ALA A 43 -3.30 0.04 1.16
CA ALA A 43 -4.15 -1.11 1.41
C ALA A 43 -4.27 -1.36 2.92
N LEU A 44 -5.26 -0.71 3.54
CA LEU A 44 -5.62 -0.92 4.95
C LEU A 44 -6.37 -2.26 5.13
N SER A 45 -5.89 -3.08 6.06
CA SER A 45 -6.58 -4.31 6.46
C SER A 45 -7.41 -4.06 7.73
N PRO A 46 -8.50 -4.82 7.96
CA PRO A 46 -9.26 -4.77 9.23
C PRO A 46 -8.37 -4.98 10.46
N GLU A 47 -7.27 -5.71 10.29
CA GLU A 47 -6.29 -5.98 11.33
C GLU A 47 -5.45 -4.75 11.72
N ASP A 48 -5.20 -3.82 10.79
CA ASP A 48 -4.58 -2.52 11.10
C ASP A 48 -5.54 -1.68 11.96
N TYR A 49 -6.81 -1.58 11.55
CA TYR A 49 -7.83 -0.86 12.33
C TYR A 49 -8.00 -1.40 13.75
N ARG A 50 -7.96 -2.73 13.93
CA ARG A 50 -8.05 -3.36 15.26
C ARG A 50 -6.88 -2.98 16.17
N ARG A 51 -5.65 -2.88 15.64
CA ARG A 51 -4.47 -2.50 16.42
C ARG A 51 -4.56 -1.06 16.93
N HIS A 52 -5.22 -0.18 16.18
CA HIS A 52 -5.43 1.23 16.53
C HIS A 52 -6.77 1.50 17.24
N CYS A 53 -7.38 0.48 17.85
CA CYS A 53 -8.62 0.59 18.64
C CYS A 53 -9.84 1.13 17.86
N PHE A 54 -9.88 1.03 16.53
CA PHE A 54 -11.10 1.35 15.79
C PHE A 54 -12.18 0.28 16.07
N THR A 55 -13.34 0.72 16.56
CA THR A 55 -14.43 -0.14 17.06
C THR A 55 -15.37 -0.67 15.96
N ALA A 56 -15.15 -0.31 14.70
CA ALA A 56 -15.98 -0.75 13.60
C ALA A 56 -15.65 -2.21 13.20
N THR A 57 -16.69 -3.04 13.15
CA THR A 57 -16.61 -4.49 12.89
C THR A 57 -16.64 -4.87 11.40
N SER A 58 -16.93 -3.91 10.51
CA SER A 58 -17.03 -4.14 9.06
C SER A 58 -16.07 -3.23 8.29
N PHE A 59 -14.76 -3.50 8.40
CA PHE A 59 -13.78 -2.95 7.46
C PHE A 59 -13.52 -3.97 6.35
N ALA A 60 -13.68 -3.55 5.10
CA ALA A 60 -13.28 -4.35 3.95
C ALA A 60 -11.76 -4.38 3.84
N ASP A 61 -11.22 -5.55 3.49
CA ASP A 61 -9.79 -5.75 3.26
C ASP A 61 -9.37 -5.01 1.97
N ALA A 62 -8.64 -3.90 2.12
CA ALA A 62 -8.31 -3.05 0.98
C ALA A 62 -7.26 -3.68 0.04
N HIS A 63 -6.57 -4.72 0.49
CA HIS A 63 -5.63 -5.51 -0.33
C HIS A 63 -6.30 -6.11 -1.55
N ARG A 64 -7.60 -6.40 -1.49
CA ARG A 64 -8.38 -6.90 -2.62
C ARG A 64 -8.54 -5.87 -3.74
N PHE A 65 -8.34 -4.59 -3.44
CA PHE A 65 -8.43 -3.49 -4.41
C PHE A 65 -7.08 -3.01 -4.93
N ILE A 66 -5.96 -3.59 -4.48
CA ILE A 66 -4.63 -3.36 -5.05
C ILE A 66 -4.61 -3.49 -6.58
N PRO A 67 -5.14 -4.56 -7.21
CA PRO A 67 -5.16 -4.66 -8.66
C PRO A 67 -5.95 -3.50 -9.31
N GLN A 68 -7.09 -3.13 -8.72
CA GLN A 68 -7.90 -2.01 -9.20
C GLN A 68 -7.16 -0.66 -9.06
N ALA A 69 -6.42 -0.44 -7.97
CA ALA A 69 -5.63 0.77 -7.79
C ALA A 69 -4.53 0.89 -8.87
N PHE A 70 -3.88 -0.22 -9.22
CA PHE A 70 -2.92 -0.23 -10.32
C PHE A 70 -3.58 0.07 -11.67
N GLU A 71 -4.77 -0.48 -11.95
CA GLU A 71 -5.54 -0.15 -13.16
C GLU A 71 -5.93 1.33 -13.22
N SER A 72 -6.21 1.96 -12.08
CA SER A 72 -6.47 3.40 -11.96
C SER A 72 -5.22 4.28 -12.14
N GLY A 73 -4.03 3.68 -12.17
CA GLY A 73 -2.76 4.39 -12.36
C GLY A 73 -1.94 4.63 -11.10
N ALA A 74 -2.21 3.90 -10.01
CA ALA A 74 -1.35 3.94 -8.82
C ALA A 74 0.09 3.61 -9.18
N VAL A 75 1.03 4.37 -8.62
CA VAL A 75 2.45 4.18 -8.90
C VAL A 75 3.01 3.01 -8.09
N ALA A 76 2.57 2.86 -6.85
CA ALA A 76 2.92 1.80 -5.92
C ALA A 76 1.79 1.64 -4.89
N CYS A 77 1.73 0.48 -4.24
CA CYS A 77 0.79 0.26 -3.14
C CYS A 77 1.53 -0.10 -1.85
N VAL A 78 1.11 0.50 -0.74
CA VAL A 78 1.54 0.15 0.61
C VAL A 78 0.60 -0.90 1.15
N ALA A 79 1.15 -2.01 1.63
CA ALA A 79 0.36 -3.13 2.10
C ALA A 79 1.05 -3.80 3.29
N ARG A 80 0.26 -4.38 4.19
CA ARG A 80 0.79 -5.21 5.27
C ARG A 80 1.53 -6.44 4.73
N GLY A 81 2.81 -6.57 5.04
CA GLY A 81 3.67 -7.69 4.62
C GLY A 81 3.07 -9.07 4.93
N PRO A 82 2.69 -9.36 6.20
CA PRO A 82 2.03 -10.62 6.58
C PRO A 82 0.78 -10.97 5.79
N ARG A 83 0.04 -9.97 5.29
CA ARG A 83 -1.20 -10.18 4.54
C ARG A 83 -0.95 -10.46 3.05
N VAL A 84 0.13 -9.89 2.51
CA VAL A 84 0.60 -10.12 1.13
C VAL A 84 1.34 -11.45 1.03
N ALA A 85 2.06 -11.85 2.08
CA ALA A 85 2.81 -13.10 2.13
C ALA A 85 1.90 -14.32 1.95
N GLY A 86 2.07 -15.03 0.84
CA GLY A 86 1.29 -16.22 0.48
C GLY A 86 0.06 -15.95 -0.39
N ASP A 87 -0.18 -14.70 -0.79
CA ASP A 87 -1.27 -14.34 -1.70
C ASP A 87 -0.76 -14.29 -3.15
N ALA A 88 -1.02 -15.36 -3.91
CA ALA A 88 -0.53 -15.50 -5.29
C ALA A 88 -1.06 -14.41 -6.24
N ALA A 89 -2.20 -13.78 -5.93
CA ALA A 89 -2.74 -12.69 -6.72
C ALA A 89 -2.01 -11.37 -6.47
N LEU A 90 -1.35 -11.22 -5.31
CA LEU A 90 -0.57 -10.04 -4.96
C LEU A 90 0.92 -10.20 -5.25
N ASP A 91 1.41 -11.43 -5.34
CA ASP A 91 2.80 -11.77 -5.66
C ASP A 91 3.25 -11.16 -7.00
N VAL A 92 2.37 -11.14 -8.01
CA VAL A 92 2.63 -10.50 -9.31
C VAL A 92 2.92 -9.00 -9.21
N TYR A 93 2.44 -8.36 -8.14
CA TYR A 93 2.66 -6.95 -7.86
C TYR A 93 3.81 -6.70 -6.89
N ALA A 94 4.48 -7.72 -6.35
CA ALA A 94 5.52 -7.57 -5.33
C ALA A 94 6.63 -6.56 -5.70
N GLY A 95 6.97 -6.45 -7.00
CA GLY A 95 7.89 -5.44 -7.53
C GLY A 95 7.40 -3.99 -7.50
N ARG A 96 6.16 -3.76 -7.06
CA ARG A 96 5.48 -2.45 -6.92
C ARG A 96 4.78 -2.29 -5.56
N LEU A 97 5.01 -3.23 -4.64
CA LEU A 97 4.45 -3.19 -3.29
C LEU A 97 5.50 -2.72 -2.27
N LEU A 98 5.07 -1.83 -1.40
CA LEU A 98 5.78 -1.39 -0.21
C LEU A 98 5.17 -2.16 0.97
N LEU A 99 5.95 -3.07 1.55
CA LEU A 99 5.47 -3.94 2.62
C LEU A 99 5.81 -3.31 3.97
N VAL A 100 4.79 -3.05 4.78
CA VAL A 100 4.94 -2.51 6.14
C VAL A 100 4.37 -3.48 7.17
N ASP A 101 4.76 -3.33 8.44
CA ASP A 101 4.12 -4.11 9.51
C ASP A 101 2.71 -3.56 9.80
N ASP A 102 2.57 -2.24 9.79
CA ASP A 102 1.33 -1.54 10.07
C ASP A 102 1.09 -0.39 9.09
N VAL A 103 -0.01 -0.46 8.35
CA VAL A 103 -0.31 0.51 7.28
C VAL A 103 -0.80 1.84 7.84
N ILE A 104 -1.41 1.84 9.03
CA ILE A 104 -1.86 3.07 9.70
C ILE A 104 -0.66 3.82 10.26
N GLU A 105 0.30 3.11 10.86
CA GLU A 105 1.54 3.73 11.35
C GLU A 105 2.33 4.38 10.19
N ALA A 106 2.39 3.71 9.03
CA ALA A 106 3.02 4.24 7.82
C ALA A 106 2.35 5.51 7.25
N LEU A 107 1.13 5.84 7.70
CA LEU A 107 0.41 7.04 7.27
C LEU A 107 0.69 8.25 8.19
N GLN A 108 1.22 8.04 9.40
CA GLN A 108 1.47 9.10 10.39
C GLN A 108 2.75 9.88 10.13
#